data_AF-A0A7C2J4A8-F1
#
_entry.id   AF-A0A7C2J4A8-F1
#
_cell.length_a   1.000
_cell.length_b   1.000
_cell.length_c   1.000
_cell.angle_alpha   90.00
_cell.angle_beta   90.00
_cell.angle_gamma   90.00
#
_symmetry.space_group_name_H-M   'P 1'
#
loop_
_entity.id
_entity.type
_entity.pdbx_description
1 polymer ?
#
loop_
_entity_poly.entity_id
_entity_poly.type
_entity_poly.pdbx_seq_one_letter_code
_entity_poly.pdbx_strand_id
1 'polypeptide(L)'
;MSVAAGGAASWKPAVLLAGSLIAVAAAAALVPIFAARESSPPAAGPFVAPAAAFRLSDVVDVDPQGAVLSDRSLDLGGATLARAVPLSPGDLRPGEVIVVIGRPNEVRNYAILLLAVTTGDGRGQEAPRVFAAFRGHEPFGDEAAPVAWGTITDVEGGRVVLEGPGGPMELTLGDGAPLVRFAPVEPWALVPGDRVAAVADSAGRATVAIALPAQYLPREP
;
A
#
# COMPACT_ATOMS: atom_id res chain seq x y z
N MET A 1 12.30 -77.46 -66.45
CA MET A 1 12.81 -76.76 -65.26
C MET A 1 12.83 -75.27 -65.55
N SER A 2 11.89 -74.54 -64.98
CA SER A 2 11.63 -73.08 -65.11
C SER A 2 10.31 -72.81 -64.39
N VAL A 3 10.01 -71.70 -63.72
CA VAL A 3 10.70 -70.46 -63.31
C VAL A 3 9.90 -69.98 -62.08
N ALA A 4 10.58 -69.41 -61.09
CA ALA A 4 9.97 -68.83 -59.90
C ALA A 4 9.11 -67.59 -60.24
N ALA A 5 7.89 -67.52 -59.73
CA ALA A 5 7.08 -66.30 -59.75
C ALA A 5 7.15 -65.65 -58.36
N GLY A 6 8.01 -64.63 -58.26
CA GLY A 6 8.14 -63.77 -57.08
C GLY A 6 6.87 -62.95 -56.85
N GLY A 7 6.56 -62.72 -55.58
CA GLY A 7 5.33 -62.08 -55.12
C GLY A 7 5.12 -60.67 -55.66
N ALA A 8 3.89 -60.37 -56.05
CA ALA A 8 3.46 -59.03 -56.40
C ALA A 8 3.49 -58.13 -55.15
N ALA A 9 4.33 -57.09 -55.16
CA ALA A 9 4.38 -56.10 -54.10
C ALA A 9 3.06 -55.31 -54.06
N SER A 10 2.41 -55.30 -52.89
CA SER A 10 1.24 -54.48 -52.60
C SER A 10 1.60 -52.99 -52.71
N TRP A 11 0.91 -52.27 -53.60
CA TRP A 11 1.09 -50.85 -53.92
C TRP A 11 0.31 -49.91 -52.98
N LYS A 12 -0.60 -50.45 -52.17
CA LYS A 12 -1.44 -49.72 -51.21
C LYS A 12 -0.67 -49.00 -50.07
N PRO A 13 0.41 -49.55 -49.47
CA PRO A 13 1.13 -48.84 -48.40
C PRO A 13 1.94 -47.64 -48.91
N ALA A 14 2.40 -47.67 -50.18
CA ALA A 14 3.17 -46.57 -50.77
C ALA A 14 2.31 -45.32 -51.02
N VAL A 15 1.05 -45.50 -51.43
CA VAL A 15 0.10 -44.39 -51.67
C VAL A 15 -0.34 -43.74 -50.36
N LEU A 16 -0.51 -44.53 -49.29
CA LEU A 16 -0.84 -44.00 -47.96
C LEU A 16 0.32 -43.20 -47.34
N LEU A 17 1.56 -43.65 -47.55
CA LEU A 17 2.76 -42.91 -47.13
C LEU A 17 2.96 -41.61 -47.92
N ALA A 18 2.74 -41.64 -49.24
CA ALA A 18 2.84 -40.43 -50.06
C ALA A 18 1.76 -39.40 -49.71
N GLY A 19 0.51 -39.83 -49.48
CA GLY A 19 -0.59 -38.95 -49.08
C GLY A 19 -0.39 -38.33 -47.70
N SER A 20 0.15 -39.08 -46.74
CA SER A 20 0.45 -38.57 -45.38
C SER A 20 1.65 -37.62 -45.37
N LEU A 21 2.68 -37.84 -46.19
CA LEU A 21 3.79 -36.90 -46.36
C LEU A 21 3.33 -35.56 -46.98
N ILE A 22 2.42 -35.59 -47.96
CA ILE A 22 1.86 -34.38 -48.56
C ILE A 22 0.99 -33.61 -47.56
N ALA A 23 0.18 -34.31 -46.75
CA ALA A 23 -0.63 -33.67 -45.71
C ALA A 23 0.23 -33.01 -44.62
N VAL A 24 1.32 -33.66 -44.20
CA VAL A 24 2.29 -33.08 -43.24
C VAL A 24 3.03 -31.89 -43.85
N ALA A 25 3.43 -31.97 -45.11
CA ALA A 25 4.08 -30.85 -45.81
C ALA A 25 3.13 -29.65 -45.99
N ALA A 26 1.85 -29.89 -46.30
CA ALA A 26 0.84 -28.84 -46.40
C ALA A 26 0.53 -28.21 -45.04
N ALA A 27 0.46 -29.00 -43.97
CA ALA A 27 0.30 -28.50 -42.61
C ALA A 27 1.51 -27.66 -42.18
N ALA A 28 2.74 -28.12 -42.47
CA ALA A 28 3.98 -27.40 -42.16
C ALA A 28 4.13 -26.09 -42.95
N ALA A 29 3.65 -26.04 -44.19
CA ALA A 29 3.66 -24.83 -45.01
C ALA A 29 2.64 -23.76 -44.55
N LEU A 30 1.60 -24.15 -43.81
CA LEU A 30 0.60 -23.24 -43.24
C LEU A 30 1.00 -22.64 -41.88
N VAL A 31 1.92 -23.28 -41.13
CA VAL A 31 2.42 -22.78 -39.84
C VAL A 31 2.96 -21.34 -39.90
N PRO A 32 3.79 -20.94 -40.88
CA PRO A 32 4.31 -19.56 -40.94
C PRO A 32 3.24 -18.51 -41.26
N ILE A 33 2.12 -18.89 -41.89
CA ILE A 33 1.03 -17.95 -42.22
C ILE A 33 0.22 -17.56 -40.97
N PHE A 34 0.09 -18.47 -40.00
CA PHE A 34 -0.54 -18.17 -38.72
C PHE A 34 0.43 -17.49 -37.73
N ALA A 35 1.72 -17.82 -37.77
CA ALA A 35 2.74 -17.16 -36.94
C ALA A 35 3.03 -15.70 -37.37
N ALA A 36 2.81 -15.36 -38.64
CA ALA A 36 3.02 -14.00 -39.16
C ALA A 36 1.96 -12.96 -38.74
N ARG A 37 0.92 -13.36 -38.00
CA ARG A 37 -0.13 -12.46 -37.48
C ARG A 37 0.02 -12.12 -36.00
N GLU A 38 1.05 -12.60 -35.32
CA GLU A 38 1.41 -12.05 -34.01
C GLU A 38 2.14 -10.73 -34.21
N SER A 39 1.37 -9.66 -34.41
CA SER A 39 1.85 -8.32 -34.13
C SER A 39 2.42 -8.33 -32.72
N SER A 40 3.74 -8.13 -32.59
CA SER A 40 4.37 -7.97 -31.28
C SER A 40 3.53 -7.00 -30.46
N PRO A 41 3.26 -7.29 -29.17
CA PRO A 41 2.54 -6.37 -28.31
C PRO A 41 3.15 -4.97 -28.48
N PRO A 42 2.34 -3.91 -28.58
CA PRO A 42 2.88 -2.56 -28.62
C PRO A 42 3.89 -2.42 -27.49
N ALA A 43 5.07 -1.90 -27.80
CA ALA A 43 6.10 -1.69 -26.79
C ALA A 43 5.47 -0.97 -25.61
N ALA A 44 5.62 -1.52 -24.41
CA ALA A 44 5.14 -0.87 -23.21
C ALA A 44 5.69 0.56 -23.21
N GLY A 45 4.80 1.54 -23.07
CA GLY A 45 5.19 2.93 -22.94
C GLY A 45 6.15 3.12 -21.76
N PRO A 46 6.78 4.29 -21.63
CA PRO A 46 7.58 4.58 -20.45
C PRO A 46 6.74 4.32 -19.18
N PHE A 47 7.30 3.61 -18.22
CA PHE A 47 6.65 3.41 -16.93
C PHE A 47 6.43 4.79 -16.29
N VAL A 48 5.16 5.16 -16.15
CA VAL A 48 4.76 6.33 -15.36
C VAL A 48 4.47 5.81 -13.97
N ALA A 49 5.36 6.09 -13.03
CA ALA A 49 5.09 5.81 -11.63
C ALA A 49 3.77 6.50 -11.25
N PRO A 50 2.83 5.82 -10.56
CA PRO A 50 1.67 6.48 -10.01
C PRO A 50 2.13 7.68 -9.17
N ALA A 51 1.45 8.82 -9.30
CA ALA A 51 1.72 9.94 -8.40
C ALA A 51 1.58 9.46 -6.96
N ALA A 52 2.52 9.83 -6.09
CA ALA A 52 2.41 9.54 -4.67
C ALA A 52 1.03 10.01 -4.18
N ALA A 53 0.34 9.15 -3.42
CA ALA A 53 -1.02 9.43 -2.98
C ALA A 53 -1.11 10.70 -2.10
N PHE A 54 0.03 11.14 -1.57
CA PHE A 54 0.19 12.33 -0.75
C PHE A 54 1.55 12.99 -1.03
N ARG A 55 1.67 14.25 -0.63
CA ARG A 55 2.93 15.01 -0.59
C ARG A 55 3.38 15.19 0.86
N LEU A 56 4.70 15.21 1.06
CA LEU A 56 5.31 15.41 2.37
C LEU A 56 6.06 16.73 2.42
N SER A 57 5.90 17.44 3.53
CA SER A 57 6.66 18.66 3.81
C SER A 57 6.73 18.92 5.30
N ASP A 58 7.71 19.72 5.72
CA ASP A 58 7.89 20.12 7.11
C ASP A 58 7.37 21.54 7.33
N VAL A 59 6.71 21.78 8.45
CA VAL A 59 6.36 23.14 8.88
C VAL A 59 7.64 23.81 9.35
N VAL A 60 8.00 24.93 8.72
CA VAL A 60 9.22 25.70 9.07
C VAL A 60 8.91 26.97 9.82
N ASP A 61 7.71 27.52 9.61
CA ASP A 61 7.23 28.73 10.29
C ASP A 61 5.70 28.70 10.34
N VAL A 62 5.12 29.54 11.18
CA VAL A 62 3.67 29.74 11.26
C VAL A 62 3.39 31.23 11.38
N ASP A 63 2.65 31.75 10.40
CA ASP A 63 2.27 33.15 10.34
C ASP A 63 0.75 33.31 10.51
N PRO A 64 0.22 34.55 10.54
CA PRO A 64 -1.23 34.77 10.66
C PRO A 64 -2.07 34.23 9.50
N GLN A 65 -1.46 33.88 8.36
CA GLN A 65 -2.14 33.26 7.21
C GLN A 65 -2.13 31.73 7.30
N GLY A 66 -1.18 31.14 8.03
CA GLY A 66 -1.16 29.71 8.33
C GLY A 66 0.26 29.15 8.50
N ALA A 67 0.36 27.82 8.44
CA ALA A 67 1.64 27.14 8.45
C ALA A 67 2.38 27.32 7.12
N VAL A 68 3.65 27.69 7.21
CA VAL A 68 4.58 27.79 6.09
C VAL A 68 5.37 26.49 6.00
N LEU A 69 5.29 25.85 4.83
CA LEU A 69 5.96 24.58 4.55
C LEU A 69 7.34 24.80 3.91
N SER A 70 8.30 23.92 4.22
CA SER A 70 9.71 24.04 3.82
C SER A 70 9.91 24.18 2.32
N ASP A 71 9.13 23.44 1.54
CA ASP A 71 9.19 23.42 0.08
C ASP A 71 8.20 24.39 -0.58
N ARG A 72 7.34 25.06 0.23
CA ARG A 72 6.23 25.90 -0.21
C ARG A 72 5.35 25.23 -1.28
N SER A 73 5.31 23.90 -1.28
CA SER A 73 4.70 23.14 -2.39
C SER A 73 3.19 22.96 -2.24
N LEU A 74 2.65 23.29 -1.06
CA LEU A 74 1.25 23.13 -0.70
C LEU A 74 0.74 24.37 0.03
N ASP A 75 -0.46 24.78 -0.34
CA ASP A 75 -1.28 25.68 0.47
C ASP A 75 -2.22 24.84 1.34
N LEU A 76 -2.12 25.02 2.66
CA LEU A 76 -2.99 24.34 3.64
C LEU A 76 -4.28 25.13 3.92
N GLY A 77 -4.43 26.33 3.35
CA GLY A 77 -5.61 27.18 3.50
C GLY A 77 -6.88 26.49 3.01
N GLY A 78 -7.82 26.26 3.94
CA GLY A 78 -9.10 25.61 3.66
C GLY A 78 -9.04 24.08 3.55
N ALA A 79 -7.89 23.46 3.82
CA ALA A 79 -7.77 22.01 3.90
C ALA A 79 -8.47 21.46 5.17
N THR A 80 -9.05 20.27 5.07
CA THR A 80 -9.47 19.51 6.27
C THR A 80 -8.24 18.89 6.91
N LEU A 81 -7.80 19.47 8.03
CA LEU A 81 -6.53 19.14 8.68
C LEU A 81 -6.78 18.49 10.05
N ALA A 82 -6.00 17.46 10.36
CA ALA A 82 -5.90 16.92 11.71
C ALA A 82 -4.45 16.79 12.15
N ARG A 83 -4.20 16.91 13.45
CA ARG A 83 -2.89 16.71 14.07
C ARG A 83 -2.94 15.59 15.09
N ALA A 84 -1.88 14.79 15.14
CA ALA A 84 -1.73 13.78 16.17
C ALA A 84 -1.62 14.45 17.54
N VAL A 85 -2.56 14.14 18.43
CA VAL A 85 -2.57 14.57 19.83
C VAL A 85 -2.34 13.37 20.75
N PRO A 86 -1.54 13.52 21.82
CA PRO A 86 -1.31 12.45 22.78
C PRO A 86 -2.63 11.93 23.38
N LEU A 87 -2.70 10.62 23.57
CA LEU A 87 -3.82 9.95 24.23
C LEU A 87 -3.30 9.07 25.36
N SER A 88 -3.94 9.11 26.53
CA SER A 88 -3.54 8.26 27.65
C SER A 88 -4.16 6.86 27.51
N PRO A 89 -3.49 5.80 27.99
CA PRO A 89 -4.10 4.46 28.00
C PRO A 89 -5.46 4.39 28.71
N GLY A 90 -5.65 5.20 29.77
CA GLY A 90 -6.92 5.32 30.48
C GLY A 90 -8.07 5.97 29.69
N ASP A 91 -7.79 6.56 28.53
CA ASP A 91 -8.77 7.17 27.65
C ASP A 91 -9.27 6.23 26.54
N LEU A 92 -8.68 5.04 26.43
CA LEU A 92 -9.10 4.01 25.48
C LEU A 92 -10.46 3.44 25.86
N ARG A 93 -11.29 3.15 24.86
CA ARG A 93 -12.62 2.58 25.06
C ARG A 93 -12.82 1.34 24.20
N PRO A 94 -13.49 0.29 24.73
CA PRO A 94 -14.00 -0.79 23.90
C PRO A 94 -14.82 -0.27 22.72
N GLY A 95 -14.63 -0.86 21.55
CA GLY A 95 -15.24 -0.46 20.29
C GLY A 95 -14.39 0.50 19.44
N GLU A 96 -13.38 1.16 20.01
CA GLU A 96 -12.39 1.90 19.22
C GLU A 96 -11.43 0.94 18.53
N VAL A 97 -10.68 1.45 17.55
CA VAL A 97 -9.69 0.69 16.79
C VAL A 97 -8.31 1.26 17.03
N ILE A 98 -7.36 0.39 17.36
CA ILE A 98 -5.94 0.75 17.43
C ILE A 98 -5.27 0.29 16.14
N VAL A 99 -4.53 1.20 15.51
CA VAL A 99 -3.65 0.92 14.38
C VAL A 99 -2.20 1.07 14.87
N VAL A 100 -1.44 -0.02 14.83
CA VAL A 100 -0.01 -0.03 15.17
C VAL A 100 0.78 0.30 13.91
N ILE A 101 1.45 1.45 13.92
CA ILE A 101 2.28 1.93 12.82
C ILE A 101 3.74 1.66 13.17
N GLY A 102 4.45 1.00 12.26
CA GLY A 102 5.83 0.63 12.50
C GLY A 102 6.64 0.48 11.22
N ARG A 103 7.93 0.22 11.42
CA ARG A 103 8.89 -0.14 10.39
C ARG A 103 9.28 -1.61 10.55
N PRO A 104 9.29 -2.42 9.48
CA PRO A 104 9.86 -3.77 9.54
C PRO A 104 11.31 -3.74 10.07
N ASN A 105 11.66 -4.68 10.94
CA ASN A 105 13.02 -4.81 11.48
C ASN A 105 13.44 -6.28 11.41
N GLU A 106 14.58 -6.54 10.76
CA GLU A 106 15.10 -7.89 10.53
C GLU A 106 15.39 -8.69 11.81
N VAL A 107 15.59 -8.02 12.95
CA VAL A 107 15.96 -8.66 14.23
C VAL A 107 14.78 -8.75 15.21
N ARG A 108 13.88 -7.77 15.21
CA ARG A 108 12.79 -7.64 16.20
C ARG A 108 11.38 -7.72 15.61
N ASN A 109 11.26 -8.25 14.39
CA ASN A 109 10.05 -8.23 13.54
C ASN A 109 9.62 -6.82 13.09
N TYR A 110 9.50 -5.85 14.00
CA TYR A 110 9.20 -4.45 13.69
C TYR A 110 9.59 -3.49 14.82
N ALA A 111 9.84 -2.23 14.48
CA ALA A 111 9.94 -1.11 15.41
C ALA A 111 8.63 -0.32 15.38
N ILE A 112 7.96 -0.19 16.53
CA ILE A 112 6.73 0.60 16.66
C ILE A 112 7.10 2.08 16.71
N LEU A 113 6.50 2.86 15.81
CA LEU A 113 6.72 4.31 15.72
C LEU A 113 5.56 5.09 16.33
N LEU A 114 4.33 4.61 16.14
CA LEU A 114 3.11 5.30 16.57
C LEU A 114 1.99 4.29 16.79
N LEU A 115 1.14 4.53 17.79
CA LEU A 115 -0.13 3.84 17.94
C LEU A 115 -1.25 4.87 17.74
N ALA A 116 -2.03 4.72 16.68
CA ALA A 116 -3.10 5.64 16.35
C ALA A 116 -4.47 5.04 16.69
N VAL A 117 -5.30 5.79 17.41
CA VAL A 117 -6.66 5.40 17.75
C VAL A 117 -7.66 6.07 16.82
N THR A 118 -8.59 5.27 16.29
CA THR A 118 -9.66 5.72 15.40
C THR A 118 -10.97 4.98 15.69
N THR A 119 -12.04 5.43 15.05
CA THR A 119 -13.30 4.71 14.99
C THR A 119 -13.40 3.95 13.67
N GLY A 120 -13.99 2.76 13.66
CA GLY A 120 -14.20 2.00 12.42
C GLY A 120 -14.25 0.50 12.68
N ASP A 121 -14.03 -0.29 11.62
CA ASP A 121 -13.95 -1.74 11.71
C ASP A 121 -12.48 -2.21 11.69
N GLY A 122 -11.98 -2.67 12.84
CA GLY A 122 -10.65 -3.25 12.97
C GLY A 122 -10.56 -4.72 12.53
N ARG A 123 -11.67 -5.36 12.13
CA ARG A 123 -11.69 -6.77 11.68
C ARG A 123 -11.55 -6.92 10.16
N GLY A 124 -11.60 -5.82 9.43
CA GLY A 124 -11.46 -5.80 7.98
C GLY A 124 -10.09 -6.26 7.50
N GLN A 125 -10.03 -6.81 6.28
CA GLN A 125 -8.79 -7.28 5.64
C GLN A 125 -7.80 -6.15 5.31
N GLU A 126 -8.25 -4.90 5.32
CA GLU A 126 -7.41 -3.73 5.09
C GLU A 126 -7.26 -2.89 6.36
N ALA A 127 -6.10 -2.22 6.47
CA ALA A 127 -5.84 -1.30 7.57
C ALA A 127 -6.88 -0.16 7.60
N PRO A 128 -7.48 0.11 8.77
CA PRO A 128 -8.42 1.20 8.98
C PRO A 128 -7.81 2.56 8.65
N ARG A 129 -8.65 3.47 8.16
CA ARG A 129 -8.26 4.88 8.03
C ARG A 129 -8.33 5.54 9.40
N VAL A 130 -7.26 6.23 9.78
CA VAL A 130 -7.22 6.96 11.06
C VAL A 130 -7.78 8.37 10.90
N PHE A 131 -7.72 8.93 9.68
CA PHE A 131 -8.32 10.21 9.36
C PHE A 131 -8.55 10.35 7.86
N ALA A 132 -9.79 10.59 7.44
CA ALA A 132 -10.16 10.88 6.06
C ALA A 132 -9.55 9.93 5.00
N ALA A 133 -8.50 10.37 4.29
CA ALA A 133 -7.80 9.57 3.27
C ALA A 133 -6.59 8.77 3.80
N PHE A 134 -6.21 8.97 5.07
CA PHE A 134 -4.95 8.55 5.64
C PHE A 134 -5.10 7.38 6.63
N ARG A 135 -4.07 6.53 6.64
CA ARG A 135 -3.85 5.44 7.60
C ARG A 135 -2.98 5.86 8.79
N GLY A 136 -2.44 7.08 8.76
CA GLY A 136 -1.72 7.72 9.87
C GLY A 136 -0.20 7.60 9.80
N HIS A 137 0.31 6.75 8.92
CA HIS A 137 1.74 6.54 8.74
C HIS A 137 2.36 7.48 7.71
N GLU A 138 1.55 8.14 6.91
CA GLU A 138 1.99 8.91 5.74
C GLU A 138 3.02 9.98 6.10
N PRO A 139 2.95 10.72 7.24
CA PRO A 139 4.01 11.64 7.66
C PRO A 139 5.40 11.00 7.84
N PHE A 140 5.51 9.68 7.96
CA PHE A 140 6.80 8.97 7.99
C PHE A 140 7.32 8.58 6.59
N GLY A 141 6.53 8.81 5.53
CA GLY A 141 6.82 8.37 4.17
C GLY A 141 6.71 6.85 3.98
N ASP A 142 7.48 6.33 3.02
CA ASP A 142 7.44 4.92 2.63
C ASP A 142 8.11 3.98 3.65
N GLU A 143 8.77 4.54 4.66
CA GLU A 143 9.52 3.78 5.67
C GLU A 143 8.65 3.22 6.80
N ALA A 144 7.36 3.57 6.84
CA ALA A 144 6.42 3.09 7.84
C ALA A 144 5.12 2.63 7.21
N ALA A 145 4.47 1.66 7.84
CA ALA A 145 3.17 1.16 7.43
C ALA A 145 2.37 0.68 8.66
N PRO A 146 1.05 0.49 8.54
CA PRO A 146 0.28 -0.26 9.51
C PRO A 146 0.76 -1.70 9.53
N VAL A 147 1.22 -2.17 10.69
CA VAL A 147 1.74 -3.55 10.87
C VAL A 147 0.76 -4.46 11.62
N ALA A 148 -0.14 -3.87 12.40
CA ALA A 148 -1.23 -4.57 13.07
C ALA A 148 -2.37 -3.59 13.34
N TRP A 149 -3.60 -4.09 13.40
CA TRP A 149 -4.76 -3.31 13.82
C TRP A 149 -5.85 -4.22 14.36
N GLY A 150 -6.71 -3.68 15.22
CA GLY A 150 -7.85 -4.40 15.75
C GLY A 150 -8.79 -3.52 16.55
N THR A 151 -10.02 -4.00 16.71
CA THR A 151 -11.04 -3.34 17.54
C THR A 151 -10.81 -3.71 19.00
N ILE A 152 -10.72 -2.70 19.87
CA ILE A 152 -10.59 -2.86 21.32
C ILE A 152 -11.82 -3.58 21.86
N THR A 153 -11.61 -4.71 22.51
CA THR A 153 -12.66 -5.47 23.21
C THR A 153 -12.59 -5.26 24.71
N ASP A 154 -11.40 -5.03 25.26
CA ASP A 154 -11.18 -4.81 26.69
C ASP A 154 -9.91 -3.98 26.97
N VAL A 155 -9.90 -3.26 28.09
CA VAL A 155 -8.77 -2.43 28.55
C VAL A 155 -8.63 -2.58 30.07
N GLU A 156 -7.50 -3.13 30.52
CA GLU A 156 -7.21 -3.35 31.94
C GLU A 156 -5.76 -3.03 32.25
N GLY A 157 -5.50 -1.99 33.08
CA GLY A 157 -4.15 -1.71 33.60
C GLY A 157 -3.05 -1.52 32.54
N GLY A 158 -3.38 -0.99 31.36
CA GLY A 158 -2.44 -0.81 30.23
C GLY A 158 -2.34 -2.01 29.29
N ARG A 159 -2.97 -3.14 29.63
CA ARG A 159 -3.22 -4.27 28.73
C ARG A 159 -4.49 -3.99 27.92
N VAL A 160 -4.39 -4.11 26.61
CA VAL A 160 -5.48 -3.89 25.66
C VAL A 160 -5.71 -5.18 24.89
N VAL A 161 -6.93 -5.70 24.96
CA VAL A 161 -7.35 -6.85 24.16
C VAL A 161 -8.00 -6.34 22.90
N LEU A 162 -7.57 -6.86 21.75
CA LEU A 162 -8.00 -6.45 20.43
C LEU A 162 -8.58 -7.65 19.68
N GLU A 163 -9.60 -7.42 18.86
CA GLU A 163 -10.04 -8.37 17.84
C GLU A 163 -9.64 -7.82 16.47
N GLY A 164 -8.64 -8.47 15.84
CA GLY A 164 -8.13 -8.09 14.53
C GLY A 164 -8.52 -9.07 13.42
N PRO A 165 -7.99 -8.89 12.20
CA PRO A 165 -8.34 -9.74 11.05
C PRO A 165 -7.85 -11.19 11.19
N GLY A 166 -6.79 -11.40 11.98
CA GLY A 166 -6.22 -12.72 12.30
C GLY A 166 -6.79 -13.37 13.57
N GLY A 167 -7.80 -12.75 14.19
CA GLY A 167 -8.38 -13.18 15.46
C GLY A 167 -7.94 -12.33 16.66
N PRO A 168 -8.09 -12.84 17.89
CA PRO A 168 -7.79 -12.09 19.10
C PRO A 168 -6.30 -11.82 19.25
N MET A 169 -5.97 -10.61 19.69
CA MET A 169 -4.61 -10.13 19.91
C MET A 169 -4.54 -9.41 21.26
N GLU A 170 -3.34 -9.33 21.81
CA GLU A 170 -3.07 -8.60 23.03
C GLU A 170 -1.96 -7.59 22.80
N LEU A 171 -2.18 -6.36 23.28
CA LEU A 171 -1.22 -5.27 23.24
C LEU A 171 -0.99 -4.77 24.66
N THR A 172 0.26 -4.80 25.12
CA THR A 172 0.65 -4.19 26.39
C THR A 172 1.27 -2.83 26.12
N LEU A 173 0.66 -1.77 26.66
CA LEU A 173 1.15 -0.41 26.51
C LEU A 173 2.13 -0.09 27.65
N GLY A 174 3.40 0.08 27.29
CA GLY A 174 4.42 0.54 28.21
C GLY A 174 4.36 2.05 28.47
N ASP A 175 5.01 2.48 29.54
CA ASP A 175 5.18 3.90 29.85
C ASP A 175 5.90 4.61 28.69
N GLY A 176 5.32 5.73 28.24
CA GLY A 176 5.86 6.50 27.12
C GLY A 176 5.54 5.95 25.72
N ALA A 177 4.64 4.96 25.60
CA ALA A 177 4.16 4.52 24.30
C ALA A 177 3.60 5.72 23.50
N PRO A 178 3.94 5.86 22.19
CA PRO A 178 3.49 6.98 21.36
C PRO A 178 2.03 6.77 20.91
N LEU A 179 1.12 6.76 21.88
CA LEU A 179 -0.33 6.60 21.68
C LEU A 179 -0.96 7.95 21.39
N VAL A 180 -1.66 8.04 20.26
CA VAL A 180 -2.25 9.29 19.77
C VAL A 180 -3.64 9.08 19.19
N ARG A 181 -4.39 10.19 19.08
CA ARG A 181 -5.57 10.32 18.23
C ARG A 181 -5.35 11.48 17.27
N PHE A 182 -5.80 11.39 16.02
CA PHE A 182 -5.78 12.53 15.11
C PHE A 182 -7.01 13.40 15.38
N ALA A 183 -6.79 14.63 15.81
CA ALA A 183 -7.86 15.59 16.10
C ALA A 183 -7.85 16.75 15.10
N PRO A 184 -9.02 17.27 14.68
CA PRO A 184 -9.09 18.43 13.81
C PRO A 184 -8.29 19.61 14.36
N VAL A 185 -7.58 20.30 13.48
CA VAL A 185 -6.80 21.49 13.85
C VAL A 185 -6.78 22.48 12.70
N GLU A 186 -6.64 23.76 13.03
CA GLU A 186 -6.47 24.81 12.04
C GLU A 186 -5.00 24.92 11.59
N PRO A 187 -4.71 25.35 10.35
CA PRO A 187 -3.34 25.44 9.84
C PRO A 187 -2.41 26.31 10.69
N TRP A 188 -2.92 27.41 11.27
CA TRP A 188 -2.14 28.30 12.14
C TRP A 188 -1.89 27.74 13.56
N ALA A 189 -2.47 26.59 13.90
CA ALA A 189 -2.23 25.91 15.17
C ALA A 189 -1.25 24.74 15.03
N LEU A 190 -0.70 24.51 13.83
CA LEU A 190 0.51 23.71 13.67
C LEU A 190 1.71 24.42 14.30
N VAL A 191 2.82 23.70 14.47
CA VAL A 191 4.06 24.27 15.01
C VAL A 191 5.25 23.94 14.11
N PRO A 192 6.28 24.80 14.07
CA PRO A 192 7.53 24.47 13.39
C PRO A 192 8.10 23.13 13.84
N GLY A 193 8.50 22.30 12.88
CA GLY A 193 8.96 20.93 13.07
C GLY A 193 7.87 19.86 12.95
N ASP A 194 6.58 20.21 12.93
CA ASP A 194 5.54 19.25 12.55
C ASP A 194 5.77 18.79 11.10
N ARG A 195 5.65 17.48 10.85
CA ARG A 195 5.68 16.90 9.51
C ARG A 195 4.28 16.67 9.00
N VAL A 196 4.00 17.17 7.79
CA VAL A 196 2.67 17.15 7.18
C VAL A 196 2.65 16.20 5.98
N ALA A 197 1.65 15.33 5.94
CA ALA A 197 1.26 14.60 4.75
C ALA A 197 -0.07 15.16 4.23
N ALA A 198 -0.13 15.51 2.95
CA ALA A 198 -1.31 16.14 2.35
C ALA A 198 -1.69 15.54 0.99
N VAL A 199 -2.99 15.41 0.75
CA VAL A 199 -3.54 15.15 -0.58
C VAL A 199 -3.86 16.49 -1.24
N ALA A 200 -3.27 16.74 -2.41
CA ALA A 200 -3.46 17.98 -3.16
C ALA A 200 -4.38 17.80 -4.36
N ASP A 201 -5.12 18.84 -4.71
CA ASP A 201 -5.84 18.93 -5.98
C ASP A 201 -4.88 19.18 -7.16
N SER A 202 -5.41 19.24 -8.38
CA SER A 202 -4.64 19.50 -9.59
C SER A 202 -4.02 20.91 -9.65
N ALA A 203 -4.48 21.84 -8.81
CA ALA A 203 -3.92 23.18 -8.67
C ALA A 203 -2.83 23.25 -7.58
N GLY A 204 -2.54 22.13 -6.88
CA GLY A 204 -1.55 22.06 -5.82
C GLY A 204 -2.05 22.53 -4.45
N ARG A 205 -3.37 22.71 -4.27
CA ARG A 205 -3.96 23.09 -2.98
C ARG A 205 -4.28 21.84 -2.17
N ALA A 206 -3.93 21.84 -0.89
CA ALA A 206 -4.27 20.71 -0.03
C ALA A 206 -5.79 20.64 0.18
N THR A 207 -6.34 19.44 0.06
CA THR A 207 -7.76 19.18 0.33
C THR A 207 -7.94 18.53 1.71
N VAL A 208 -7.04 17.61 2.05
CA VAL A 208 -6.99 16.92 3.33
C VAL A 208 -5.53 16.76 3.73
N ALA A 209 -5.22 16.97 5.00
CA ALA A 209 -3.88 16.78 5.54
C ALA A 209 -3.90 16.16 6.94
N ILE A 210 -2.82 15.44 7.26
CA ILE A 210 -2.49 15.06 8.64
C ILE A 210 -1.11 15.59 9.01
N ALA A 211 -0.98 16.08 10.24
CA ALA A 211 0.26 16.55 10.81
C ALA A 211 0.71 15.65 11.96
N LEU A 212 2.00 15.33 11.98
CA LEU A 212 2.65 14.58 13.04
C LEU A 212 3.68 15.46 13.76
N PRO A 213 3.56 15.64 15.08
CA PRO A 213 4.55 16.40 15.84
C PRO A 213 5.96 15.82 15.77
N ALA A 214 6.97 16.70 15.73
CA ALA A 214 8.39 16.34 15.63
C ALA A 214 8.84 15.27 16.63
N GLN A 215 8.29 15.28 17.85
CA GLN A 215 8.63 14.32 18.91
C GLN A 215 8.28 12.86 18.57
N TYR A 216 7.37 12.63 17.62
CA TYR A 216 6.98 11.30 17.18
C TYR A 216 7.73 10.85 15.92
N LEU A 217 8.47 11.76 15.27
CA LEU A 217 9.30 11.40 14.13
C LEU A 217 10.55 10.64 14.61
N PRO A 218 11.05 9.68 13.81
CA PRO A 218 12.34 9.06 14.08
C PRO A 218 13.40 10.17 14.15
N ARG A 219 14.25 10.13 15.17
CA ARG A 219 15.42 11.00 15.20
C ARG A 219 16.32 10.60 14.05
N GLU A 220 16.76 11.57 13.25
CA GLU A 220 17.82 11.33 12.28
C GLU A 220 19.07 10.82 13.03
N PRO A 221 19.78 9.82 12.47
CA PRO A 221 20.94 9.20 13.10
C PRO A 221 22.11 10.17 13.29
#